data_AF-A0AAN8TIG6-F1
#
_entry.id   AF-A0AAN8TIG6-F1
#
_cell.length_a   1.000
_cell.length_b   1.000
_cell.length_c   1.000
_cell.angle_alpha   90.00
_cell.angle_beta   90.00
_cell.angle_gamma   90.00
#
_symmetry.space_group_name_H-M   'P 1'
#
loop_
_entity.id
_entity.type
_entity.pdbx_description
1 polymer ?
#
loop_
_entity_poly.entity_id
_entity_poly.type
_entity_poly.pdbx_seq_one_letter_code
_entity_poly.pdbx_strand_id
1 'polypeptide(L)'
;MKTSPPEYLEEDNLSEECKKLLSTLPKEKGWLGSYAYNYQGFWVPIKFLQGVIACQQQFQAQDSGVILVTTQISGTTWLKSLLFTVVNRVKHPIFESNHPLLVENPHLIVPFLENPLSIDGRFLDFSTLTSPRLLSTHVPFVSLPKSVQDSKT
;
A
#
# COMPACT_ATOMS: atom_id res chain seq x y z
N MET A 1 23.65 -20.26 15.35
CA MET A 1 22.56 -19.45 15.90
C MET A 1 21.69 -19.00 14.74
N LYS A 2 20.45 -19.50 14.61
CA LYS A 2 19.50 -18.97 13.61
C LYS A 2 18.92 -17.69 14.20
N THR A 3 19.25 -16.54 13.62
CA THR A 3 18.60 -15.27 13.95
C THR A 3 17.15 -15.34 13.50
N SER A 4 16.21 -15.03 14.40
CA SER A 4 14.81 -14.85 14.03
C SER A 4 14.68 -13.75 12.96
N PRO A 5 13.71 -13.86 12.04
CA PRO A 5 13.40 -12.76 11.14
C PRO A 5 13.06 -11.50 11.96
N PRO A 6 13.37 -10.29 11.47
CA PRO A 6 12.81 -9.06 12.04
C PRO A 6 11.29 -9.15 12.22
N GLU A 7 10.74 -8.57 13.28
CA GLU A 7 9.30 -8.61 13.65
C GLU A 7 8.34 -8.30 12.48
N TYR A 8 8.74 -7.40 11.57
CA TYR A 8 7.96 -7.08 10.36
C TYR A 8 7.95 -8.16 9.26
N LEU A 9 8.73 -9.23 9.44
CA LEU A 9 8.77 -10.45 8.61
C LEU A 9 8.17 -11.65 9.35
N GLU A 10 7.73 -11.49 10.59
CA GLU A 10 7.14 -12.57 11.36
C GLU A 10 5.68 -12.82 10.92
N GLU A 11 5.37 -14.09 10.68
CA GLU A 11 4.06 -14.58 10.23
C GLU A 11 3.04 -14.66 11.40
N ASP A 12 3.47 -14.32 12.62
CA ASP A 12 2.76 -14.58 13.88
C ASP A 12 1.58 -13.63 14.15
N ASN A 13 1.45 -12.53 13.38
CA ASN A 13 0.34 -11.56 13.48
C ASN A 13 -0.80 -11.78 12.46
N LEU A 14 -0.84 -12.95 11.79
CA LEU A 14 -1.88 -13.25 10.80
C LEU A 14 -3.18 -13.74 11.45
N SER A 15 -4.34 -13.28 10.93
CA SER A 15 -5.64 -13.83 11.34
C SER A 15 -5.77 -15.31 10.93
N GLU A 16 -6.61 -16.08 11.62
CA GLU A 16 -6.82 -17.49 11.30
C GLU A 16 -7.41 -17.68 9.89
N GLU A 17 -8.26 -16.76 9.44
CA GLU A 17 -8.76 -16.76 8.05
C GLU A 17 -7.63 -16.55 7.05
N CYS A 18 -6.68 -15.64 7.34
CA CYS A 18 -5.51 -15.43 6.50
C CYS A 18 -4.63 -16.68 6.45
N LYS A 19 -4.36 -17.33 7.59
CA LYS A 19 -3.59 -18.58 7.64
C LYS A 19 -4.26 -19.69 6.83
N LYS A 20 -5.58 -19.84 6.94
CA LYS A 20 -6.36 -20.81 6.16
C LYS A 20 -6.33 -20.51 4.67
N LEU A 21 -6.39 -19.25 4.26
CA LEU A 21 -6.25 -18.86 2.86
C LEU A 21 -4.83 -19.20 2.36
N LEU A 22 -3.79 -18.79 3.09
CA LEU A 22 -2.39 -19.02 2.72
C LEU A 22 -2.05 -20.50 2.52
N SER A 23 -2.67 -21.41 3.29
CA SER A 23 -2.45 -22.85 3.15
C SER A 23 -2.98 -23.43 1.83
N THR A 24 -3.89 -22.72 1.15
CA THR A 24 -4.46 -23.11 -0.15
C THR A 24 -3.74 -22.51 -1.34
N LEU A 25 -2.93 -21.48 -1.14
CA LEU A 25 -2.25 -20.76 -2.22
C LEU A 25 -0.93 -21.45 -2.58
N PRO A 26 -0.55 -21.50 -3.87
CA PRO A 26 0.81 -21.83 -4.27
C PRO A 26 1.80 -20.89 -3.58
N LYS A 27 2.86 -21.44 -3.00
CA LYS A 27 3.91 -20.66 -2.34
C LYS A 27 5.28 -21.07 -2.83
N GLU A 28 6.15 -20.09 -2.97
CA GLU A 28 7.53 -20.27 -3.39
C GLU A 28 8.46 -19.47 -2.49
N LYS A 29 9.74 -19.83 -2.49
CA LYS A 29 10.75 -19.09 -1.73
C LYS A 29 10.84 -17.66 -2.28
N GLY A 30 10.53 -16.69 -1.42
CA GLY A 30 10.58 -15.28 -1.79
C GLY A 30 12.02 -14.76 -1.83
N TRP A 31 12.24 -13.69 -2.59
CA TRP A 31 13.48 -12.92 -2.49
C TRP A 31 13.46 -11.97 -1.28
N LEU A 32 12.28 -11.56 -0.84
CA LEU A 32 12.02 -10.72 0.33
C LEU A 32 11.24 -11.54 1.37
N GLY A 33 11.89 -11.92 2.48
CA GLY A 33 11.29 -12.76 3.54
C GLY A 33 11.36 -14.26 3.27
N SER A 34 10.51 -15.04 3.95
CA SER A 34 10.44 -16.50 3.88
C SER A 34 9.80 -16.98 2.57
N TYR A 35 8.55 -16.58 2.31
CA TYR A 35 7.76 -17.06 1.17
C TYR A 35 7.00 -15.92 0.45
N ALA A 36 6.81 -16.11 -0.85
CA ALA A 36 5.84 -15.39 -1.66
C ALA A 36 4.70 -16.34 -2.03
N TYR A 37 3.49 -15.81 -2.08
CA TYR A 37 2.27 -16.58 -2.38
C TYR A 37 1.67 -16.09 -3.69
N ASN A 38 1.20 -17.00 -4.53
CA ASN A 38 0.44 -16.65 -5.72
C ASN A 38 -1.01 -16.34 -5.30
N TYR A 39 -1.39 -15.07 -5.37
CA TYR A 39 -2.73 -14.60 -5.06
C TYR A 39 -3.33 -13.92 -6.29
N GLN A 40 -4.49 -14.38 -6.77
CA GLN A 40 -5.18 -13.81 -7.93
C GLN A 40 -4.30 -13.64 -9.19
N GLY A 41 -3.31 -14.53 -9.38
CA GLY A 41 -2.44 -14.55 -10.55
C GLY A 41 -1.14 -13.75 -10.45
N PHE A 42 -0.81 -13.18 -9.29
CA PHE A 42 0.48 -12.53 -9.06
C PHE A 42 1.15 -12.98 -7.76
N TRP A 43 2.49 -12.94 -7.73
CA TRP A 43 3.29 -13.36 -6.58
C TRP A 43 3.46 -12.21 -5.59
N VAL A 44 3.06 -12.42 -4.34
CA VAL A 44 3.06 -11.39 -3.29
C VAL A 44 3.87 -11.89 -2.10
N PRO A 45 4.87 -11.11 -1.62
CA PRO A 45 5.50 -11.38 -0.34
C PRO A 45 4.45 -11.38 0.79
N ILE A 46 4.56 -12.32 1.73
CA ILE A 46 3.61 -12.46 2.84
C ILE A 46 3.33 -11.15 3.59
N LYS A 47 4.35 -10.31 3.73
CA LYS A 47 4.29 -8.97 4.35
C LYS A 47 3.21 -8.07 3.73
N PHE A 48 2.96 -8.16 2.42
CA PHE A 48 2.01 -7.30 1.72
C PHE A 48 0.66 -7.98 1.49
N LEU A 49 0.61 -9.31 1.49
CA LEU A 49 -0.61 -10.05 1.12
C LEU A 49 -1.78 -9.76 2.07
N GLN A 50 -1.54 -9.65 3.37
CA GLN A 50 -2.59 -9.25 4.32
C GLN A 50 -3.13 -7.85 4.02
N GLY A 51 -2.25 -6.92 3.65
CA GLY A 51 -2.65 -5.57 3.24
C GLY A 51 -3.47 -5.57 1.96
N VAL A 52 -3.11 -6.39 0.97
CA VAL A 52 -3.91 -6.57 -0.26
C VAL A 52 -5.33 -7.06 0.08
N ILE A 53 -5.45 -8.12 0.90
CA ILE A 53 -6.74 -8.71 1.27
C ILE A 53 -7.58 -7.71 2.06
N ALA A 54 -6.99 -7.05 3.06
CA ALA A 54 -7.68 -6.04 3.86
C ALA A 54 -8.16 -4.86 3.00
N CYS A 55 -7.31 -4.39 2.07
CA CYS A 55 -7.67 -3.34 1.13
C CYS A 55 -8.86 -3.75 0.26
N GLN A 56 -8.86 -4.95 -0.31
CA GLN A 56 -9.99 -5.45 -1.12
C GLN A 56 -11.31 -5.49 -0.35
N GLN A 57 -11.27 -5.78 0.96
CA GLN A 57 -12.46 -5.92 1.80
C GLN A 57 -12.96 -4.58 2.36
N GLN A 58 -12.06 -3.67 2.71
CA GLN A 58 -12.37 -2.48 3.52
C GLN A 58 -12.28 -1.16 2.74
N PHE A 59 -11.49 -1.11 1.66
CA PHE A 59 -11.28 0.14 0.94
C PHE A 59 -12.49 0.51 0.06
N GLN A 60 -12.98 1.74 0.25
CA GLN A 60 -14.00 2.35 -0.58
C GLN A 60 -13.38 3.51 -1.36
N ALA A 61 -13.41 3.40 -2.69
CA ALA A 61 -12.99 4.48 -3.58
C ALA A 61 -13.86 5.73 -3.39
N GLN A 62 -13.28 6.89 -3.67
CA GLN A 62 -14.00 8.17 -3.73
C GLN A 62 -13.69 8.80 -5.09
N ASP A 63 -14.68 9.45 -5.69
CA ASP A 63 -14.57 10.06 -7.02
C ASP A 63 -13.45 11.12 -7.10
N SER A 64 -13.15 11.78 -5.98
CA SER A 64 -12.05 12.75 -5.88
C SER A 64 -10.67 12.13 -5.63
N GLY A 65 -10.59 10.82 -5.37
CA GLY A 65 -9.35 10.14 -5.01
C GLY A 65 -8.46 9.86 -6.21
N VAL A 66 -7.13 9.80 -6.00
CA VAL A 66 -6.16 9.41 -7.02
C VAL A 66 -5.32 8.25 -6.51
N ILE A 67 -5.26 7.17 -7.29
CA ILE A 67 -4.42 6.00 -7.02
C ILE A 67 -3.29 5.97 -8.05
N LEU A 68 -2.06 6.12 -7.58
CA LEU A 68 -0.85 5.96 -8.36
C LEU A 68 -0.45 4.48 -8.44
N VAL A 69 -0.63 3.87 -9.61
CA VAL A 69 -0.21 2.48 -9.86
C VAL A 69 1.20 2.47 -10.42
N THR A 70 2.10 1.70 -9.81
CA THR A 70 3.52 1.59 -10.22
C THR A 70 4.02 0.17 -10.05
N THR A 71 5.08 -0.21 -10.76
CA THR A 71 5.83 -1.42 -10.43
C THR A 71 6.82 -1.13 -9.29
N GLN A 72 7.18 -2.15 -8.52
CA GLN A 72 8.15 -1.99 -7.43
C GLN A 72 9.47 -1.43 -7.96
N ILE A 73 10.11 -0.52 -7.19
CA ILE A 73 11.45 0.04 -7.45
C ILE A 73 11.52 0.97 -8.69
N SER A 74 10.39 1.31 -9.32
CA SER A 74 10.32 2.19 -10.51
C SER A 74 10.46 3.71 -10.21
N GLY A 75 11.10 4.10 -9.11
CA GLY A 75 11.24 5.51 -8.73
C GLY A 75 9.96 6.10 -8.09
N THR A 76 9.22 5.28 -7.34
CA THR A 76 7.96 5.66 -6.68
C THR A 76 8.07 6.92 -5.83
N THR A 77 9.20 7.16 -5.17
CA THR A 77 9.40 8.35 -4.34
C THR A 77 9.23 9.62 -5.16
N TRP A 78 9.81 9.67 -6.36
CA TRP A 78 9.73 10.83 -7.23
C TRP A 78 8.30 11.02 -7.78
N LEU A 79 7.64 9.93 -8.21
CA LEU A 79 6.27 9.98 -8.69
C LEU A 79 5.26 10.39 -7.61
N LYS A 80 5.42 9.90 -6.38
CA LYS A 80 4.59 10.30 -5.22
C LYS A 80 4.76 11.78 -4.91
N SER A 81 5.99 12.28 -4.90
CA SER A 81 6.28 13.71 -4.70
C SER A 81 5.62 14.57 -5.78
N LEU A 82 5.79 14.20 -7.05
CA LEU A 82 5.19 14.94 -8.17
C LEU A 82 3.66 14.95 -8.10
N LEU A 83 3.05 13.80 -7.85
CA LEU A 83 1.60 13.70 -7.68
C LEU A 83 1.11 14.63 -6.56
N PHE A 84 1.76 14.54 -5.39
CA PHE A 84 1.39 15.37 -4.24
C PHE A 84 1.51 16.87 -4.56
N THR A 85 2.64 17.30 -5.13
CA THR A 85 2.88 18.69 -5.50
C THR A 85 1.83 19.20 -6.47
N VAL A 86 1.53 18.46 -7.54
CA VAL A 86 0.56 18.91 -8.57
C VAL A 86 -0.83 19.06 -7.97
N VAL A 87 -1.29 18.08 -7.20
CA VAL A 87 -2.65 18.09 -6.63
C VAL A 87 -2.80 19.17 -5.55
N ASN A 88 -1.76 19.37 -4.72
CA ASN A 88 -1.85 20.27 -3.57
C ASN A 88 -1.24 21.66 -3.81
N ARG A 89 -0.80 22.01 -5.03
CA ARG A 89 -0.11 23.28 -5.34
C ARG A 89 -0.80 24.57 -4.86
N VAL A 90 -2.13 24.55 -4.71
CA VAL A 90 -2.91 25.70 -4.20
C VAL A 90 -2.87 25.78 -2.68
N LYS A 91 -2.93 24.61 -2.02
CA LYS A 91 -2.90 24.49 -0.55
C LYS A 91 -1.48 24.61 0.01
N HIS A 92 -0.51 24.10 -0.74
CA HIS A 92 0.92 24.10 -0.43
C HIS A 92 1.68 24.71 -1.62
N PRO A 93 1.88 26.03 -1.63
CA PRO A 93 2.66 26.70 -2.67
C PRO A 93 4.08 26.13 -2.77
N ILE A 94 4.61 26.04 -3.99
CA ILE A 94 5.90 25.36 -4.27
C ILE A 94 7.07 25.95 -3.48
N PHE A 95 7.03 27.26 -3.21
CA PHE A 95 8.09 28.00 -2.51
C PHE A 95 7.82 28.18 -1.00
N GLU A 96 6.83 27.46 -0.45
CA GLU A 96 6.54 27.47 0.98
C GLU A 96 7.69 26.79 1.77
N SER A 97 8.21 27.47 2.79
CA SER A 97 9.34 26.97 3.59
C SER A 97 9.02 25.70 4.37
N ASN A 98 7.73 25.48 4.68
CA ASN A 98 7.23 24.34 5.44
C ASN A 98 6.45 23.36 4.56
N HIS A 99 6.75 23.31 3.26
CA HIS A 99 6.08 22.42 2.33
C HIS A 99 6.18 20.96 2.83
N PRO A 100 5.09 20.15 2.83
CA PRO A 100 5.08 18.81 3.41
C PRO A 100 6.21 17.89 2.91
N LEU A 101 6.57 17.97 1.63
CA LEU A 101 7.70 17.21 1.05
C LEU A 101 9.10 17.58 1.59
N LEU A 102 9.25 18.69 2.32
CA LEU A 102 10.50 19.09 2.97
C LEU A 102 10.63 18.54 4.40
N VAL A 103 9.51 18.16 5.02
CA VAL A 103 9.45 17.74 6.42
C VAL A 103 9.07 16.27 6.58
N GLU A 104 8.35 15.69 5.61
CA GLU A 104 7.82 14.34 5.66
C GLU A 104 8.28 13.50 4.45
N ASN A 105 8.42 12.19 4.67
CA ASN A 105 8.76 11.27 3.59
C ASN A 105 7.57 11.12 2.61
N PRO A 106 7.77 11.18 1.28
CA PRO A 106 6.69 11.01 0.30
C PRO A 106 5.89 9.71 0.43
N HIS A 107 6.48 8.66 0.99
CA HIS A 107 5.79 7.40 1.25
C HIS A 107 4.79 7.47 2.42
N LEU A 108 4.94 8.43 3.33
CA LEU A 108 3.98 8.72 4.39
C LEU A 108 2.86 9.63 3.89
N ILE A 109 3.19 10.56 3.00
CA ILE A 109 2.24 11.52 2.43
C ILE A 109 1.30 10.84 1.42
N VAL A 110 1.83 9.94 0.59
CA VAL A 110 1.07 9.15 -0.38
C VAL A 110 1.24 7.67 -0.03
N PRO A 111 0.45 7.12 0.92
CA PRO A 111 0.65 5.78 1.43
C PRO A 111 0.33 4.70 0.39
N PHE A 112 0.81 3.48 0.63
CA PHE A 112 0.51 2.32 -0.20
C PHE A 112 -0.77 1.62 0.27
N LEU A 113 -1.61 1.18 -0.66
CA LEU A 113 -2.84 0.44 -0.37
C LEU A 113 -2.54 -0.90 0.32
N GLU A 114 -1.55 -1.62 -0.18
CA GLU A 114 -1.13 -2.95 0.28
C GLU A 114 -0.15 -2.93 1.46
N ASN A 115 0.26 -1.75 1.91
CA ASN A 115 1.05 -1.59 3.12
C ASN A 115 0.32 -0.64 4.08
N PRO A 116 -0.81 -1.09 4.66
CA PRO A 116 -1.61 -0.27 5.55
C PRO A 116 -0.97 -0.06 6.91
N LEU A 117 0.20 -0.63 7.23
CA LEU A 117 0.82 -0.41 8.53
C LEU A 117 1.38 1.01 8.62
N SER A 118 0.80 1.80 9.52
CA SER A 118 1.32 3.09 10.01
C SER A 118 2.70 2.88 10.68
N ILE A 119 3.42 3.99 10.91
CA ILE A 119 4.68 4.02 11.67
C ILE A 119 4.53 3.29 13.02
N ASP A 120 3.33 3.34 13.62
CA ASP A 120 3.00 2.70 14.91
C ASP A 120 2.51 1.24 14.78
N GLY A 121 2.65 0.60 13.62
CA GLY A 121 2.24 -0.80 13.39
C GLY A 121 0.72 -1.02 13.33
N ARG A 122 -0.09 0.04 13.24
CA ARG A 122 -1.56 -0.04 13.12
C ARG A 122 -2.01 0.08 11.68
N PHE A 123 -3.11 -0.58 11.32
CA PHE A 123 -3.76 -0.38 10.01
C PHE A 123 -4.18 1.09 9.84
N LEU A 124 -3.81 1.66 8.69
CA LEU A 124 -4.08 3.04 8.30
C LEU A 124 -5.57 3.17 8.02
N ASP A 125 -6.24 4.03 8.77
CA ASP A 125 -7.63 4.38 8.49
C ASP A 125 -7.68 5.36 7.32
N PHE A 126 -8.03 4.85 6.14
CA PHE A 126 -8.16 5.65 4.92
C PHE A 126 -9.23 6.75 5.00
N SER A 127 -10.11 6.74 6.01
CA SER A 127 -11.09 7.81 6.25
C SER A 127 -10.45 9.08 6.85
N THR A 128 -9.30 8.95 7.50
CA THR A 128 -8.56 10.08 8.10
C THR A 128 -7.79 10.90 7.07
N LEU A 129 -7.58 10.36 5.87
CA LEU A 129 -6.85 11.03 4.80
C LEU A 129 -7.65 12.23 4.25
N THR A 130 -6.98 13.38 4.14
CA THR A 130 -7.60 14.59 3.58
C THR A 130 -7.96 14.38 2.12
N SER A 131 -9.14 14.86 1.70
CA SER A 131 -9.54 14.84 0.29
C SER A 131 -8.86 15.97 -0.52
N PRO A 132 -8.45 15.72 -1.78
CA PRO A 132 -8.49 14.44 -2.49
C PRO A 132 -7.48 13.44 -1.92
N ARG A 133 -7.92 12.20 -1.68
CA ARG A 133 -7.07 11.15 -1.11
C ARG A 133 -6.06 10.69 -2.15
N LEU A 134 -4.77 10.82 -1.83
CA LEU A 134 -3.67 10.38 -2.68
C LEU A 134 -3.11 9.07 -2.14
N LEU A 135 -3.20 8.03 -2.95
CA LEU A 135 -2.78 6.68 -2.60
C LEU A 135 -1.88 6.13 -3.70
N SER A 136 -1.15 5.08 -3.39
CA SER A 136 -0.29 4.38 -4.34
C SER A 136 -0.41 2.88 -4.18
N THR A 137 -0.05 2.12 -5.20
CA THR A 137 -0.09 0.67 -5.13
C THR A 137 0.81 0.00 -6.15
N HIS A 138 1.30 -1.17 -5.78
CA HIS A 138 1.94 -2.15 -6.66
C HIS A 138 1.02 -3.30 -7.05
N VAL A 139 -0.23 -3.30 -6.55
CA VAL A 139 -1.21 -4.35 -6.81
C VAL A 139 -1.69 -4.24 -8.26
N PRO A 140 -1.73 -5.35 -9.01
CA PRO A 140 -2.31 -5.37 -10.34
C PRO A 140 -3.76 -4.92 -10.34
N PHE A 141 -4.20 -4.30 -11.44
CA PHE A 141 -5.56 -3.77 -11.57
C PHE A 141 -6.66 -4.77 -11.20
N VAL A 142 -6.52 -6.04 -11.63
CA VAL A 142 -7.49 -7.12 -11.36
C VAL A 142 -7.70 -7.41 -9.87
N SER A 143 -6.72 -7.04 -9.06
CA SER A 143 -6.67 -7.24 -7.62
C SER A 143 -6.92 -5.95 -6.82
N LEU A 144 -7.32 -4.86 -7.49
CA LEU A 144 -7.77 -3.67 -6.79
C LEU A 144 -9.20 -3.85 -6.23
N PRO A 145 -9.59 -3.09 -5.20
CA PRO A 145 -10.95 -3.14 -4.64
C PRO A 145 -12.03 -2.91 -5.70
N LYS A 146 -13.18 -3.59 -5.55
CA LYS A 146 -14.28 -3.51 -6.52
C LYS A 146 -14.78 -2.08 -6.72
N SER A 147 -14.81 -1.30 -5.65
CA SER A 147 -15.15 0.13 -5.67
C SER A 147 -14.24 0.96 -6.59
N VAL A 148 -12.97 0.56 -6.78
CA VAL A 148 -12.05 1.19 -7.74
C VAL A 148 -12.35 0.72 -9.16
N GLN A 149 -12.60 -0.58 -9.34
CA GLN A 149 -12.87 -1.17 -10.67
C GLN A 149 -14.19 -0.67 -11.28
N ASP A 150 -15.19 -0.43 -10.44
CA ASP A 150 -16.54 -0.01 -10.86
C ASP A 150 -16.68 1.52 -10.91
N SER A 151 -15.62 2.26 -10.56
CA SER A 151 -15.62 3.73 -10.56
C SER A 151 -15.77 4.27 -11.99
N LYS A 152 -16.64 5.27 -12.16
CA LYS A 152 -16.83 5.94 -13.46
C LYS A 152 -15.65 6.88 -13.72
N THR A 153 -15.10 6.82 -14.93
CA THR A 153 -14.02 7.71 -15.40
C THR A 153 -14.58 9.02 -15.93
#